data_AF-A0A401TW77-F1
#
_entry.id   AF-A0A401TW77-F1
#
_cell.length_a   1.000
_cell.length_b   1.000
_cell.length_c   1.000
_cell.angle_alpha   90.00
_cell.angle_beta   90.00
_cell.angle_gamma   90.00
#
_symmetry.space_group_name_H-M   'P 1'
#
loop_
_entity.id
_entity.type
_entity.pdbx_description
1 polymer ?
#
loop_
_entity_poly.entity_id
_entity_poly.type
_entity_poly.pdbx_seq_one_letter_code
_entity_poly.pdbx_strand_id
1 'polypeptide(L)'
;SLLSTNDAELASWRLSLQEALGPNGRLVVDLVPELRLIVGEPPPVPELPAQQAQSRFQLTIRRFVAALARAEHPLILIIDDLQWVDAATLDLIEDLLTRSNLQHLLLVGAYRDNEVEANHPLIRRLERIRELDGRIRAIELSALTVHDLQQLIADTLHSELASVAQLAQIVYQKTGGNPFFVSQFVSLLAEEGSLTFDYTSARWSWDLERIRAMGCTDNVVDLMVGKLARLPIKTQA
;
A
#
# COMPACT_ATOMS: atom_id res chain seq x y z
N SER A 1 -10.99 -0.84 -14.84
CA SER A 1 -11.68 0.28 -14.20
C SER A 1 -13.17 0.12 -14.45
N LEU A 2 -14.08 0.44 -13.52
CA LEU A 2 -15.53 0.36 -13.77
C LEU A 2 -15.95 1.20 -14.99
N LEU A 3 -15.24 2.31 -15.25
CA LEU A 3 -15.46 3.19 -16.40
C LEU A 3 -14.93 2.64 -17.73
N SER A 4 -14.25 1.50 -17.73
CA SER A 4 -13.72 0.84 -18.94
C SER A 4 -14.47 -0.46 -19.28
N THR A 5 -15.63 -0.70 -18.65
CA THR A 5 -16.48 -1.87 -18.91
C THR A 5 -17.50 -1.59 -20.01
N ASN A 6 -18.10 -2.63 -20.58
CA ASN A 6 -19.10 -2.48 -21.63
C ASN A 6 -20.38 -1.81 -21.08
N ASP A 7 -21.13 -1.11 -21.93
CA ASP A 7 -22.30 -0.30 -21.53
C ASP A 7 -23.35 -1.08 -20.73
N ALA A 8 -23.53 -2.37 -21.04
CA ALA A 8 -24.45 -3.25 -20.33
C ALA A 8 -23.99 -3.57 -18.89
N GLU A 9 -22.70 -3.78 -18.67
CA GLU A 9 -22.13 -3.99 -17.33
C GLU A 9 -22.19 -2.71 -16.51
N LEU A 10 -21.86 -1.56 -17.13
CA LEU A 10 -21.96 -0.26 -16.49
C LEU A 10 -23.40 0.05 -16.05
N ALA A 11 -24.40 -0.31 -16.86
CA ALA A 11 -25.82 -0.15 -16.51
C ALA A 11 -26.21 -1.02 -15.30
N SER A 12 -25.75 -2.27 -15.26
CA SER A 12 -25.96 -3.18 -14.12
C SER A 12 -25.34 -2.63 -12.82
N TRP A 13 -24.10 -2.12 -12.91
CA TRP A 13 -23.41 -1.47 -11.80
C TRP A 13 -24.12 -0.21 -11.33
N ARG A 14 -24.57 0.64 -12.25
CA ARG A 14 -25.34 1.84 -11.93
C ARG A 14 -26.58 1.49 -11.11
N LEU A 15 -27.39 0.54 -11.59
CA LEU A 15 -28.64 0.16 -10.94
C LEU A 15 -28.37 -0.42 -9.54
N SER A 16 -27.37 -1.29 -9.45
CA SER A 16 -26.89 -1.89 -8.21
C SER A 16 -26.44 -0.85 -7.16
N LEU A 17 -25.65 0.14 -7.58
CA LEU A 17 -25.12 1.16 -6.69
C LEU A 17 -26.21 2.16 -6.30
N GLN A 18 -27.10 2.54 -7.22
CA GLN A 18 -28.25 3.39 -6.92
C GLN A 18 -29.18 2.73 -5.89
N GLU A 19 -29.46 1.43 -6.03
CA GLU A 19 -30.28 0.67 -5.07
C GLU A 19 -29.61 0.60 -3.69
N ALA A 20 -28.31 0.29 -3.65
CA ALA A 20 -27.57 0.16 -2.41
C ALA A 20 -27.44 1.49 -1.64
N LEU A 21 -27.18 2.58 -2.37
CA LEU A 21 -27.01 3.92 -1.80
C LEU A 21 -28.35 4.57 -1.45
N GLY A 22 -29.40 4.30 -2.25
CA GLY A 22 -30.73 4.87 -2.10
C GLY A 22 -30.71 6.39 -1.94
N PRO A 23 -31.48 6.96 -0.98
CA PRO A 23 -31.53 8.41 -0.77
C PRO A 23 -30.24 8.99 -0.19
N ASN A 24 -29.31 8.15 0.26
CA ASN A 24 -28.07 8.56 0.92
C ASN A 24 -26.87 8.64 -0.03
N GLY A 25 -27.07 8.49 -1.35
CA GLY A 25 -25.98 8.46 -2.33
C GLY A 25 -25.07 9.68 -2.30
N ARG A 26 -25.59 10.85 -1.87
CA ARG A 26 -24.80 12.06 -1.71
C ARG A 26 -23.62 11.89 -0.76
N LEU A 27 -23.80 11.10 0.32
CA LEU A 27 -22.76 10.88 1.32
C LEU A 27 -21.50 10.23 0.72
N VAL A 28 -21.66 9.37 -0.28
CA VAL A 28 -20.53 8.68 -0.92
C VAL A 28 -20.00 9.49 -2.09
N VAL A 29 -20.89 10.16 -2.82
CA VAL A 29 -20.51 11.08 -3.91
C VAL A 29 -19.69 12.27 -3.40
N ASP A 30 -19.96 12.78 -2.20
CA ASP A 30 -19.18 13.88 -1.63
C ASP A 30 -17.77 13.43 -1.21
N LEU A 31 -17.57 12.13 -0.93
CA LEU A 31 -16.24 11.55 -0.69
C LEU A 31 -15.50 11.22 -1.99
N VAL A 32 -16.22 10.69 -2.98
CA VAL A 32 -15.69 10.23 -4.26
C VAL A 32 -16.52 10.87 -5.38
N PRO A 33 -16.20 12.12 -5.77
CA PRO A 33 -16.98 12.88 -6.76
C PRO A 33 -17.14 12.17 -8.11
N GLU A 34 -16.19 11.33 -8.50
CA GLU A 34 -16.18 10.55 -9.74
C GLU A 34 -17.36 9.57 -9.82
N LEU A 35 -17.91 9.14 -8.68
CA LEU A 35 -19.09 8.28 -8.64
C LEU A 35 -20.32 8.94 -9.28
N ARG A 36 -20.38 10.28 -9.37
CA ARG A 36 -21.47 11.00 -10.09
C ARG A 36 -21.60 10.55 -11.53
N LEU A 37 -20.49 10.17 -12.19
CA LEU A 37 -20.50 9.68 -13.56
C LEU A 37 -21.20 8.33 -13.70
N ILE A 38 -21.25 7.55 -12.62
CA ILE A 38 -21.86 6.22 -12.59
C ILE A 38 -23.29 6.31 -12.08
N VAL A 39 -23.51 6.86 -10.89
CA VAL A 39 -24.81 6.85 -10.20
C VAL A 39 -25.69 8.06 -10.52
N GLY A 40 -25.16 9.06 -11.25
CA GLY A 40 -25.83 10.34 -11.48
C GLY A 40 -25.70 11.29 -10.29
N GLU A 41 -26.46 12.38 -10.32
CA GLU A 41 -26.51 13.36 -9.22
C GLU A 41 -27.51 12.91 -8.15
N PRO A 42 -27.07 12.51 -6.95
CA PRO A 42 -27.97 12.07 -5.89
C PRO A 42 -28.68 13.27 -5.22
N PRO A 43 -29.89 13.05 -4.64
CA PRO A 43 -30.63 14.10 -3.95
C PRO A 43 -29.88 14.59 -2.69
N PRO A 44 -30.19 15.81 -2.20
CA PRO A 44 -29.62 16.31 -0.94
C PRO A 44 -30.04 15.42 0.23
N VAL A 45 -29.12 15.22 1.16
CA VAL A 45 -29.34 14.35 2.32
C VAL A 45 -29.79 15.22 3.52
N PRO A 46 -30.89 14.87 4.21
CA PRO A 46 -31.36 15.63 5.37
C PRO A 46 -30.30 15.71 6.48
N GLU A 47 -30.20 16.87 7.12
CA GLU A 47 -29.38 17.03 8.32
C GLU A 47 -29.96 16.21 9.48
N LEU A 48 -29.07 15.51 10.18
CA LEU A 48 -29.41 14.72 11.36
C LEU A 48 -28.45 15.09 12.49
N PRO A 49 -28.82 14.85 13.77
CA PRO A 49 -27.89 14.93 14.88
C PRO A 49 -26.64 14.07 14.63
N ALA A 50 -25.47 14.51 15.12
CA ALA A 50 -24.16 13.93 14.78
C ALA A 50 -24.11 12.40 14.90
N GLN A 51 -24.64 11.83 15.99
CA GLN A 51 -24.62 10.38 16.21
C GLN A 51 -25.47 9.59 15.19
N GLN A 52 -26.62 10.14 14.80
CA GLN A 52 -27.47 9.54 13.76
C GLN A 52 -26.85 9.71 12.38
N ALA A 53 -26.20 10.85 12.13
CA ALA A 53 -25.46 11.10 10.89
C ALA A 53 -24.30 10.09 10.71
N GLN A 54 -23.53 9.81 11.76
CA GLN A 54 -22.44 8.82 11.73
C GLN A 54 -22.95 7.40 11.49
N SER A 55 -24.01 6.99 12.20
CA SER A 55 -24.62 5.66 12.01
C SER A 55 -25.18 5.48 10.59
N ARG A 56 -25.82 6.52 10.05
CA ARG A 56 -26.31 6.55 8.66
C ARG A 56 -25.15 6.43 7.67
N PHE A 57 -24.08 7.17 7.91
CA PHE A 57 -22.88 7.14 7.07
C PHE A 57 -22.25 5.74 7.03
N GLN A 58 -22.00 5.13 8.20
CA GLN A 58 -21.45 3.77 8.29
C GLN A 58 -22.32 2.75 7.55
N LEU A 59 -23.64 2.80 7.75
CA LEU A 59 -24.58 1.93 7.04
C LEU A 59 -24.53 2.13 5.52
N THR A 60 -24.48 3.38 5.05
CA THR A 60 -24.39 3.69 3.62
C THR A 60 -23.08 3.17 3.02
N ILE A 61 -21.94 3.37 3.68
CA ILE A 61 -20.66 2.83 3.20
C ILE A 61 -20.68 1.30 3.20
N ARG A 62 -21.23 0.66 4.24
CA ARG A 62 -21.38 -0.80 4.27
C ARG A 62 -22.19 -1.32 3.08
N ARG A 63 -23.32 -0.67 2.75
CA ARG A 63 -24.13 -1.03 1.59
C ARG A 63 -23.40 -0.79 0.28
N PHE A 64 -22.67 0.32 0.17
CA PHE A 64 -21.84 0.61 -0.99
C PHE A 64 -20.77 -0.46 -1.22
N VAL A 65 -20.02 -0.82 -0.18
CA VAL A 65 -19.02 -1.88 -0.24
C VAL A 65 -19.67 -3.23 -0.55
N ALA A 66 -20.83 -3.53 0.03
CA ALA A 66 -21.60 -4.75 -0.28
C ALA A 66 -22.04 -4.83 -1.74
N ALA A 67 -22.44 -3.69 -2.32
CA ALA A 67 -22.81 -3.64 -3.72
C ALA A 67 -21.63 -3.98 -4.62
N LEU A 68 -20.41 -3.60 -4.23
CA LEU A 68 -19.17 -3.87 -4.98
C LEU A 68 -18.60 -5.27 -4.72
N ALA A 69 -18.69 -5.79 -3.50
CA ALA A 69 -18.09 -7.05 -3.07
C ALA A 69 -19.05 -8.23 -3.30
N ARG A 70 -19.14 -8.71 -4.55
CA ARG A 70 -20.03 -9.81 -4.96
C ARG A 70 -19.27 -11.09 -5.31
N ALA A 71 -19.97 -12.22 -5.43
CA ALA A 71 -19.35 -13.48 -5.81
C ALA A 71 -18.71 -13.41 -7.20
N GLU A 72 -19.37 -12.72 -8.13
CA GLU A 72 -18.91 -12.50 -9.50
C GLU A 72 -17.79 -11.44 -9.57
N HIS A 73 -17.71 -10.59 -8.55
CA HIS A 73 -16.80 -9.45 -8.47
C HIS A 73 -16.27 -9.29 -7.04
N PRO A 74 -15.35 -10.16 -6.58
CA PRO A 74 -14.76 -10.02 -5.26
C PRO A 74 -13.95 -8.72 -5.18
N LEU A 75 -14.04 -8.04 -4.03
CA LEU A 75 -13.40 -6.76 -3.79
C LEU A 75 -12.18 -6.92 -2.87
N ILE A 76 -11.06 -6.36 -3.28
CA ILE A 76 -9.88 -6.18 -2.43
C ILE A 76 -9.73 -4.69 -2.15
N LEU A 77 -9.73 -4.31 -0.87
CA LEU A 77 -9.45 -2.96 -0.41
C LEU A 77 -8.08 -2.95 0.28
N ILE A 78 -7.15 -2.17 -0.26
CA ILE A 78 -5.81 -1.99 0.31
C ILE A 78 -5.77 -0.61 0.97
N ILE A 79 -5.41 -0.57 2.24
CA ILE A 79 -5.27 0.67 3.02
C ILE A 79 -3.85 0.70 3.58
N ASP A 80 -3.06 1.66 3.11
CA ASP A 80 -1.73 1.94 3.64
C ASP A 80 -1.81 2.95 4.80
N ASP A 81 -0.75 3.00 5.59
CA ASP A 81 -0.55 3.92 6.71
C ASP A 81 -1.70 3.92 7.74
N LEU A 82 -2.22 2.74 8.10
CA LEU A 82 -3.29 2.61 9.10
C LEU A 82 -2.93 3.23 10.46
N GLN A 83 -1.64 3.41 10.77
CA GLN A 83 -1.20 4.08 11.98
C GLN A 83 -1.64 5.55 12.07
N TRP A 84 -1.92 6.21 10.94
CA TRP A 84 -2.34 7.63 10.90
C TRP A 84 -3.84 7.84 10.68
N VAL A 85 -4.60 6.75 10.57
CA VAL A 85 -6.03 6.79 10.32
C VAL A 85 -6.78 7.26 11.58
N ASP A 86 -7.80 8.09 11.38
CA ASP A 86 -8.62 8.60 12.47
C ASP A 86 -9.53 7.53 13.11
N ALA A 87 -10.05 7.84 14.30
CA ALA A 87 -10.90 6.92 15.04
C ALA A 87 -12.21 6.58 14.29
N ALA A 88 -12.78 7.54 13.55
CA ALA A 88 -14.04 7.33 12.83
C ALA A 88 -13.89 6.33 11.68
N THR A 89 -12.74 6.35 11.01
CA THR A 89 -12.39 5.42 9.93
C THR A 89 -12.04 4.04 10.49
N LEU A 90 -11.34 3.96 11.63
CA LEU A 90 -11.14 2.68 12.31
C LEU A 90 -12.46 2.04 12.76
N ASP A 91 -13.42 2.84 13.26
CA ASP A 91 -14.76 2.36 13.61
C ASP A 91 -15.51 1.82 12.37
N LEU A 92 -15.33 2.45 11.21
CA LEU A 92 -15.90 1.97 9.95
C LEU A 92 -15.26 0.64 9.51
N ILE A 93 -13.93 0.50 9.61
CA ILE A 93 -13.22 -0.74 9.31
C ILE A 93 -13.69 -1.87 10.24
N GLU A 94 -13.85 -1.59 11.54
CA GLU A 94 -14.42 -2.55 12.49
C GLU A 94 -15.84 -2.96 12.09
N ASP A 95 -16.74 -2.01 11.76
CA ASP A 95 -18.11 -2.31 11.34
C ASP A 95 -18.14 -3.19 10.07
N LEU A 96 -17.29 -2.87 9.09
CA LEU A 96 -17.16 -3.65 7.86
C LEU A 96 -16.66 -5.07 8.13
N LEU A 97 -15.74 -5.29 9.07
CA LEU A 97 -15.16 -6.62 9.32
C LEU A 97 -15.97 -7.49 10.29
N THR A 98 -16.78 -6.88 11.17
CA THR A 98 -17.46 -7.60 12.27
C THR A 98 -18.97 -7.67 12.13
N ARG A 99 -19.61 -6.68 11.50
CA ARG A 99 -21.08 -6.56 11.47
C ARG A 99 -21.69 -6.76 10.09
N SER A 100 -20.84 -6.98 9.10
CA SER A 100 -21.25 -7.16 7.72
C SER A 100 -21.09 -8.63 7.32
N ASN A 101 -22.08 -9.19 6.63
CA ASN A 101 -21.93 -10.51 6.00
C ASN A 101 -21.24 -10.36 4.63
N LEU A 102 -20.15 -9.58 4.57
CA LEU A 102 -19.40 -9.32 3.35
C LEU A 102 -18.46 -10.49 3.05
N GLN A 103 -18.99 -11.51 2.39
CA GLN A 103 -18.24 -12.75 2.12
C GLN A 103 -17.19 -12.63 1.01
N HIS A 104 -17.29 -11.58 0.18
CA HIS A 104 -16.43 -11.37 -0.98
C HIS A 104 -15.57 -10.10 -0.85
N LEU A 105 -15.26 -9.71 0.38
CA LEU A 105 -14.37 -8.60 0.70
C LEU A 105 -13.08 -9.13 1.33
N LEU A 106 -11.93 -8.70 0.81
CA LEU A 106 -10.64 -8.80 1.47
C LEU A 106 -10.13 -7.39 1.78
N LEU A 107 -9.87 -7.11 3.05
CA LEU A 107 -9.20 -5.88 3.47
C LEU A 107 -7.74 -6.19 3.79
N VAL A 108 -6.83 -5.49 3.13
CA VAL A 108 -5.40 -5.54 3.39
C VAL A 108 -5.00 -4.21 4.00
N GLY A 109 -4.51 -4.26 5.22
CA GLY A 109 -4.04 -3.09 5.97
C GLY A 109 -2.54 -3.16 6.17
N ALA A 110 -1.82 -2.10 5.79
CA ALA A 110 -0.41 -1.93 6.12
C ALA A 110 -0.25 -0.86 7.21
N TYR A 111 0.62 -1.13 8.17
CA TYR A 111 1.02 -0.15 9.17
C TYR A 111 2.44 -0.39 9.65
N ARG A 112 2.98 0.65 10.29
CA ARG A 112 4.30 0.64 10.91
C ARG A 112 4.20 0.20 12.37
N ASP A 113 4.74 -0.97 12.68
CA ASP A 113 4.74 -1.53 14.04
C ASP A 113 5.51 -0.65 15.05
N ASN A 114 6.57 0.02 14.60
CA ASN A 114 7.37 0.94 15.41
C ASN A 114 6.69 2.29 15.72
N GLU A 115 5.59 2.64 15.04
CA GLU A 115 4.80 3.85 15.32
C GLU A 115 3.53 3.56 16.14
N VAL A 116 3.30 2.29 16.49
CA VAL A 116 2.04 1.83 17.07
C VAL A 116 2.31 1.13 18.40
N GLU A 117 2.23 1.88 19.49
CA GLU A 117 2.35 1.34 20.85
C GLU A 117 1.14 0.47 21.24
N ALA A 118 1.26 -0.31 22.31
CA ALA A 118 0.21 -1.20 22.80
C ALA A 118 -1.14 -0.50 23.08
N ASN A 119 -1.12 0.79 23.42
CA ASN A 119 -2.33 1.57 23.68
C ASN A 119 -2.92 2.25 22.45
N HIS A 120 -2.29 2.13 21.27
CA HIS A 120 -2.70 2.82 20.06
C HIS A 120 -4.12 2.41 19.63
N PRO A 121 -4.97 3.35 19.16
CA PRO A 121 -6.34 3.06 18.73
C PRO A 121 -6.44 1.91 17.72
N LEU A 122 -5.50 1.82 16.77
CA LEU A 122 -5.41 0.74 15.80
C LEU A 122 -5.31 -0.64 16.48
N ILE A 123 -4.42 -0.81 17.44
CA ILE A 123 -4.21 -2.11 18.12
C ILE A 123 -5.47 -2.53 18.85
N ARG A 124 -6.07 -1.62 19.61
CA ARG A 124 -7.33 -1.87 20.33
C ARG A 124 -8.47 -2.29 19.39
N ARG A 125 -8.54 -1.70 18.20
CA ARG A 125 -9.54 -2.04 17.18
C ARG A 125 -9.25 -3.39 16.55
N LEU A 126 -8.00 -3.70 16.21
CA LEU A 126 -7.62 -5.02 15.71
C LEU A 126 -7.90 -6.14 16.72
N GLU A 127 -7.64 -5.90 18.01
CA GLU A 127 -7.98 -6.84 19.09
C GLU A 127 -9.49 -7.07 19.16
N ARG A 128 -10.28 -5.99 19.19
CA ARG A 128 -11.75 -6.06 19.20
C ARG A 128 -12.32 -6.79 17.99
N ILE A 129 -11.76 -6.59 16.80
CA ILE A 129 -12.18 -7.33 15.60
C ILE A 129 -11.90 -8.82 15.77
N ARG A 130 -10.75 -9.21 16.35
CA ARG A 130 -10.44 -10.62 16.64
C ARG A 130 -11.41 -11.23 17.65
N GLU A 131 -11.79 -10.47 18.69
CA GLU A 131 -12.77 -10.90 19.70
C GLU A 131 -14.16 -11.14 19.12
N LEU A 132 -14.54 -10.39 18.08
CA LEU A 132 -15.83 -10.49 17.39
C LEU A 132 -15.81 -11.50 16.23
N ASP A 133 -14.97 -12.54 16.31
CA ASP A 133 -14.77 -13.59 15.29
C ASP A 133 -14.33 -13.06 13.90
N GLY A 134 -13.80 -11.85 13.84
CA GLY A 134 -13.23 -11.27 12.63
C GLY A 134 -11.97 -12.03 12.20
N ARG A 135 -11.91 -12.44 10.93
CA ARG A 135 -10.76 -13.18 10.37
C ARG A 135 -9.61 -12.23 10.05
N ILE A 136 -8.77 -11.95 11.04
CA ILE A 136 -7.53 -11.18 10.85
C ILE A 136 -6.35 -12.13 10.72
N ARG A 137 -5.59 -12.00 9.63
CA ARG A 137 -4.25 -12.59 9.48
C ARG A 137 -3.21 -11.48 9.51
N ALA A 138 -2.37 -11.46 10.53
CA ALA A 138 -1.21 -10.58 10.59
C ALA A 138 -0.03 -11.20 9.82
N ILE A 139 0.65 -10.39 9.02
CA ILE A 139 1.89 -10.75 8.34
C ILE A 139 2.92 -9.71 8.75
N GLU A 140 3.89 -10.14 9.53
CA GLU A 140 5.04 -9.30 9.90
C GLU A 140 6.06 -9.35 8.75
N LEU A 141 6.49 -8.18 8.28
CA LEU A 141 7.47 -8.06 7.22
C LEU A 141 8.82 -7.67 7.82
N SER A 142 9.72 -8.65 7.92
CA SER A 142 11.10 -8.40 8.36
C SER A 142 11.98 -7.86 7.23
N ALA A 143 13.14 -7.30 7.59
CA ALA A 143 14.15 -6.92 6.60
C ALA A 143 14.61 -8.14 5.77
N LEU A 144 14.98 -7.90 4.51
CA LEU A 144 15.48 -8.92 3.59
C LEU A 144 16.76 -9.54 4.14
N THR A 145 16.82 -10.86 4.16
CA THR A 145 18.05 -11.58 4.52
C THR A 145 19.10 -11.44 3.41
N VAL A 146 20.36 -11.78 3.72
CA VAL A 146 21.41 -11.88 2.70
C VAL A 146 21.01 -12.85 1.57
N HIS A 147 20.31 -13.93 1.92
CA HIS A 147 19.82 -14.90 0.94
C HIS A 147 18.76 -14.29 0.02
N ASP A 148 17.79 -13.55 0.57
CA ASP A 148 16.76 -12.86 -0.22
C ASP A 148 17.38 -11.83 -1.15
N LEU A 149 18.39 -11.09 -0.68
CA LEU A 149 19.14 -10.15 -1.51
C LEU A 149 19.96 -10.85 -2.60
N GLN A 150 20.54 -12.00 -2.31
CA GLN A 150 21.25 -12.79 -3.29
C GLN A 150 20.32 -13.23 -4.43
N GLN A 151 19.12 -13.70 -4.11
CA GLN A 151 18.08 -14.03 -5.11
C GLN A 151 17.68 -12.79 -5.90
N LEU A 152 17.33 -11.69 -5.21
CA LEU A 152 16.89 -10.45 -5.83
C LEU A 152 17.94 -9.88 -6.80
N ILE A 153 19.21 -9.86 -6.40
CA ILE A 153 20.31 -9.32 -7.21
C ILE A 153 20.62 -10.27 -8.37
N ALA A 154 20.62 -11.59 -8.15
CA ALA A 154 20.82 -12.57 -9.22
C ALA A 154 19.76 -12.41 -10.32
N ASP A 155 18.49 -12.31 -9.93
CA ASP A 155 17.37 -12.11 -10.85
C ASP A 155 17.48 -10.77 -11.58
N THR A 156 17.78 -9.69 -10.85
CA THR A 156 17.92 -8.34 -11.41
C THR A 156 19.07 -8.23 -12.42
N LEU A 157 20.19 -8.90 -12.14
CA LEU A 157 21.39 -8.86 -12.98
C LEU A 157 21.49 -10.04 -13.96
N HIS A 158 20.45 -10.87 -14.06
CA HIS A 158 20.44 -12.11 -14.85
C HIS A 158 21.73 -12.93 -14.69
N SER A 159 22.16 -13.09 -13.43
CA SER A 159 23.44 -13.69 -13.04
C SER A 159 23.22 -14.91 -12.15
N GLU A 160 24.20 -15.80 -12.07
CA GLU A 160 24.13 -16.95 -11.18
C GLU A 160 24.19 -16.51 -9.71
N LEU A 161 23.46 -17.20 -8.83
CA LEU A 161 23.46 -16.90 -7.39
C LEU A 161 24.88 -16.86 -6.80
N ALA A 162 25.74 -17.79 -7.22
CA ALA A 162 27.11 -17.88 -6.72
C ALA A 162 27.95 -16.64 -7.08
N SER A 163 27.74 -16.02 -8.25
CA SER A 163 28.54 -14.87 -8.67
C SER A 163 28.18 -13.60 -7.89
N VAL A 164 26.91 -13.41 -7.55
CA VAL A 164 26.43 -12.23 -6.83
C VAL A 164 26.53 -12.32 -5.31
N ALA A 165 26.98 -13.46 -4.76
CA ALA A 165 27.02 -13.69 -3.31
C ALA A 165 27.79 -12.61 -2.53
N GLN A 166 28.96 -12.20 -3.04
CA GLN A 166 29.76 -11.15 -2.39
C GLN A 166 29.12 -9.77 -2.53
N LEU A 167 28.48 -9.48 -3.67
CA LEU A 167 27.74 -8.24 -3.87
C LEU A 167 26.56 -8.16 -2.91
N ALA A 168 25.77 -9.23 -2.78
CA ALA A 168 24.65 -9.31 -1.85
C ALA A 168 25.06 -9.08 -0.39
N GLN A 169 26.22 -9.62 0.03
CA GLN A 169 26.76 -9.39 1.36
C GLN A 169 27.09 -7.91 1.61
N ILE A 170 27.69 -7.23 0.64
CA ILE A 170 28.03 -5.80 0.75
C ILE A 170 26.76 -4.95 0.75
N VAL A 171 25.81 -5.24 -0.15
CA VAL A 171 24.51 -4.57 -0.19
C VAL A 171 23.80 -4.73 1.15
N TYR A 172 23.76 -5.94 1.73
CA TYR A 172 23.17 -6.17 3.04
C TYR A 172 23.84 -5.32 4.13
N GLN A 173 25.18 -5.32 4.21
CA GLN A 173 25.92 -4.53 5.20
C GLN A 173 25.63 -3.04 5.10
N LYS A 174 25.44 -2.52 3.89
CA LYS A 174 25.16 -1.09 3.64
C LYS A 174 23.70 -0.70 3.85
N THR A 175 22.76 -1.64 3.76
CA THR A 175 21.31 -1.35 3.71
C THR A 175 20.51 -1.96 4.85
N GLY A 176 21.12 -2.85 5.64
CA GLY A 176 20.43 -3.61 6.69
C GLY A 176 19.31 -4.51 6.15
N GLY A 177 19.27 -4.79 4.85
CA GLY A 177 18.19 -5.57 4.23
C GLY A 177 16.89 -4.80 3.99
N ASN A 178 16.86 -3.48 4.22
CA ASN A 178 15.66 -2.68 3.95
C ASN A 178 15.42 -2.59 2.42
N PRO A 179 14.27 -3.05 1.89
CA PRO A 179 14.02 -3.10 0.44
C PRO A 179 14.15 -1.75 -0.26
N PHE A 180 13.73 -0.66 0.39
CA PHE A 180 13.85 0.68 -0.18
C PHE A 180 15.33 1.06 -0.30
N PHE A 181 16.14 0.88 0.75
CA PHE A 181 17.59 1.20 0.68
C PHE A 181 18.34 0.30 -0.29
N VAL A 182 17.97 -0.97 -0.40
CA VAL A 182 18.51 -1.89 -1.40
C VAL A 182 18.29 -1.35 -2.81
N SER A 183 17.05 -0.95 -3.13
CA SER A 183 16.74 -0.40 -4.45
C SER A 183 17.54 0.87 -4.75
N GLN A 184 17.63 1.77 -3.77
CA GLN A 184 18.35 3.04 -3.93
C GLN A 184 19.85 2.82 -4.07
N PHE A 185 20.43 1.90 -3.30
CA PHE A 185 21.86 1.60 -3.35
C PHE A 185 22.22 0.92 -4.67
N VAL A 186 21.44 -0.04 -5.14
CA VAL A 186 21.67 -0.69 -6.46
C VAL A 186 21.56 0.32 -7.61
N SER A 187 20.58 1.24 -7.58
CA SER A 187 20.51 2.33 -8.56
C SER A 187 21.74 3.24 -8.49
N LEU A 188 22.20 3.60 -7.28
CA LEU A 188 23.41 4.40 -7.11
C LEU A 188 24.66 3.71 -7.69
N LEU A 189 24.78 2.39 -7.52
CA LEU A 189 25.86 1.60 -8.12
C LEU A 189 25.91 1.73 -9.64
N ALA A 190 24.75 1.69 -10.28
CA ALA A 190 24.63 1.87 -11.72
C ALA A 190 24.95 3.30 -12.15
N GLU A 191 24.45 4.30 -11.42
CA GLU A 191 24.70 5.72 -11.68
C GLU A 191 26.19 6.09 -11.57
N GLU A 192 26.90 5.56 -10.57
CA GLU A 192 28.33 5.85 -10.35
C GLU A 192 29.27 4.97 -11.19
N GLY A 193 28.72 4.03 -11.97
CA GLY A 193 29.48 3.11 -12.81
C GLY A 193 30.25 2.06 -12.02
N SER A 194 29.85 1.77 -10.78
CA SER A 194 30.36 0.66 -9.96
C SER A 194 29.67 -0.67 -10.32
N LEU A 195 28.50 -0.60 -10.93
CA LEU A 195 27.75 -1.68 -11.56
C LEU A 195 27.50 -1.28 -13.02
N THR A 196 28.07 -2.01 -13.97
CA THR A 196 28.00 -1.67 -15.40
C THR A 196 27.63 -2.87 -16.23
N PHE A 197 26.95 -2.63 -17.35
CA PHE A 197 26.65 -3.67 -18.33
C PHE A 197 27.76 -3.73 -19.38
N ASP A 198 28.44 -4.87 -19.47
CA ASP A 198 29.40 -5.14 -20.54
C ASP A 198 28.63 -5.64 -21.78
N TYR A 199 28.55 -4.78 -22.78
CA TYR A 199 27.91 -5.07 -24.06
C TYR A 199 28.63 -6.15 -24.88
N THR A 200 29.90 -6.42 -24.61
CA THR A 200 30.68 -7.42 -25.36
C THR A 200 30.36 -8.83 -24.88
N SER A 201 30.29 -9.03 -23.57
CA SER A 201 29.94 -10.31 -22.95
C SER A 201 28.44 -10.45 -22.66
N ALA A 202 27.65 -9.39 -22.89
CA ALA A 202 26.23 -9.27 -22.58
C ALA A 202 25.91 -9.63 -21.11
N ARG A 203 26.75 -9.16 -20.18
CA ARG A 203 26.67 -9.46 -18.75
C ARG A 203 26.88 -8.21 -17.91
N TRP A 204 26.27 -8.22 -16.73
CA TRP A 204 26.59 -7.24 -15.70
C TRP A 204 27.97 -7.53 -15.10
N SER A 205 28.71 -6.46 -14.82
CA SER A 205 29.99 -6.47 -14.15
C SER A 205 29.98 -5.45 -13.01
N TRP A 206 30.72 -5.72 -11.94
CA TRP A 206 30.76 -4.86 -10.76
C TRP A 206 32.14 -4.87 -10.12
N ASP A 207 32.52 -3.73 -9.54
CA ASP A 207 33.79 -3.56 -8.85
C ASP A 207 33.57 -3.61 -7.33
N LEU A 208 33.86 -4.76 -6.73
CA LEU A 208 33.65 -4.98 -5.29
C LEU A 208 34.50 -4.06 -4.40
N GLU A 209 35.71 -3.69 -4.83
CA GLU A 209 36.56 -2.79 -4.05
C GLU A 209 36.00 -1.38 -4.05
N ARG A 210 35.60 -0.90 -5.23
CA ARG A 210 34.95 0.41 -5.37
C ARG A 210 33.67 0.47 -4.55
N ILE A 211 32.83 -0.58 -4.62
CA ILE A 211 31.57 -0.67 -3.89
C ILE A 211 31.80 -0.64 -2.37
N ARG A 212 32.83 -1.34 -1.86
CA ARG A 212 33.18 -1.31 -0.43
C ARG A 212 33.71 0.05 0.00
N ALA A 213 34.51 0.69 -0.85
CA ALA A 213 35.11 1.99 -0.59
C ALA A 213 34.12 3.15 -0.66
N MET A 214 32.93 2.95 -1.24
CA MET A 214 31.88 3.96 -1.21
C MET A 214 31.52 4.29 0.24
N GLY A 215 31.79 5.54 0.61
CA GLY A 215 31.47 6.16 1.89
C GLY A 215 29.97 6.41 2.05
N CYS A 216 29.11 5.47 1.65
CA CYS A 216 27.82 5.31 2.28
C CYS A 216 28.12 4.86 3.70
N THR A 217 28.33 5.83 4.58
CA THR A 217 28.28 5.69 6.03
C THR A 217 27.03 4.91 6.43
N ASP A 218 27.07 4.27 7.59
CA ASP A 218 26.12 3.26 8.08
C ASP A 218 24.66 3.76 8.26
N ASN A 219 24.25 4.82 7.58
CA ASN A 219 22.93 5.40 7.71
C ASN A 219 22.37 6.02 6.41
N VAL A 220 21.08 5.74 6.25
CA VAL A 220 20.14 6.11 5.17
C VAL A 220 20.09 7.60 4.89
N VAL A 221 20.30 8.39 5.94
CA VAL A 221 20.21 9.85 5.90
C VAL A 221 21.19 10.38 4.87
N ASP A 222 22.40 9.83 4.77
CA ASP A 222 23.43 10.36 3.87
C ASP A 222 23.13 10.06 2.39
N LEU A 223 22.49 8.92 2.08
CA LEU A 223 22.10 8.57 0.71
C LEU A 223 20.91 9.41 0.23
N MET A 224 19.93 9.65 1.12
CA MET A 224 18.79 10.55 0.84
C MET A 224 19.22 12.02 0.77
N VAL A 225 20.10 12.47 1.67
CA VAL A 225 20.71 13.81 1.65
C VAL A 225 21.56 13.99 0.39
N GLY A 226 22.31 12.98 -0.03
CA GLY A 226 23.08 13.00 -1.28
C GLY A 226 22.19 13.15 -2.52
N LYS A 227 21.04 12.46 -2.57
CA LYS A 227 20.06 12.63 -3.65
C LYS A 227 19.36 14.00 -3.60
N LEU A 228 18.97 14.49 -2.42
CA LEU A 228 18.40 15.83 -2.26
C LEU A 228 19.39 16.91 -2.72
N ALA A 229 20.67 16.79 -2.38
CA ALA A 229 21.73 17.71 -2.81
C ALA A 229 21.99 17.69 -4.33
N ARG A 230 21.65 16.58 -5.02
CA ARG A 230 21.74 16.43 -6.48
C ARG A 230 20.48 16.93 -7.23
N LEU A 231 19.40 17.29 -6.53
CA LEU A 231 18.22 17.90 -7.16
C LEU A 231 18.52 19.34 -7.63
N PRO A 232 17.90 19.83 -8.71
CA PRO A 232 18.02 21.23 -9.12
C PRO A 232 17.61 22.18 -7.98
N ILE A 233 18.34 23.29 -7.80
CA ILE A 233 18.15 24.28 -6.72
C ILE A 233 16.68 24.73 -6.56
N LYS A 234 15.87 24.67 -7.63
CA LYS A 234 14.45 25.03 -7.62
C LYS A 234 13.53 24.06 -6.86
N THR A 235 14.03 22.91 -6.41
CA THR A 235 13.23 21.85 -5.77
C THR A 235 13.78 21.46 -4.38
N GLN A 236 14.77 22.18 -3.87
CA GLN A 236 15.42 21.92 -2.58
C GLN A 236 14.83 22.74 -1.40
N ALA A 237 13.68 23.39 -1.59
CA ALA A 237 13.01 24.23 -0.58
C ALA A 237 11.79 23.54 0.03
#